data_AF-A0A383EJ38-F1
#
_entry.id   AF-A0A383EJ38-F1
#
_cell.length_a   1.000
_cell.length_b   1.000
_cell.length_c   1.000
_cell.angle_alpha   90.00
_cell.angle_beta   90.00
_cell.angle_gamma   90.00
#
_symmetry.space_group_name_H-M   'P 1'
#
loop_
_entity.id
_entity.type
_entity.pdbx_description
1 polymer ?
#
loop_
_entity_poly.entity_id
_entity_poly.type
_entity_poly.pdbx_seq_one_letter_code
_entity_poly.pdbx_strand_id
1 'polypeptide(L)'
;MSKEKIIVNSWNEWDPLKHVIVGKADGTCIPGPEPALDAKVPEDSDMRGQFGPRTKDAIDKANQLLNDFSNLLEKKGIKVDRPTP
;
A
#
# COMPACT_ATOMS: atom_id res chain seq x y z
N MET A 1 13.76 13.31 23.78
CA MET A 1 14.59 12.72 22.72
C MET A 1 14.45 13.58 21.49
N SER A 2 15.53 14.15 20.97
CA SER A 2 15.51 14.86 19.69
C SER A 2 15.05 13.87 18.61
N LYS A 3 13.92 14.17 17.95
CA LYS A 3 13.43 13.38 16.82
C LYS A 3 14.56 13.28 15.80
N GLU A 4 15.01 12.06 15.53
CA GLU A 4 16.04 11.82 14.52
C GLU A 4 15.57 12.43 13.19
N LYS A 5 16.43 13.21 12.53
CA LYS A 5 16.07 13.94 11.32
C LYS A 5 15.90 12.95 10.16
N ILE A 6 14.70 12.86 9.59
CA ILE A 6 14.45 12.08 8.37
C ILE A 6 14.95 12.87 7.17
N ILE A 7 15.78 12.26 6.32
CA ILE A 7 16.31 12.86 5.09
C ILE A 7 15.58 12.23 3.91
N VAL A 8 14.92 13.05 3.09
CA VAL A 8 14.33 12.63 1.82
C VAL A 8 15.30 12.98 0.70
N ASN A 9 15.85 11.96 0.04
CA ASN A 9 16.81 12.12 -1.05
C ASN A 9 16.66 10.95 -2.03
N SER A 10 15.86 11.17 -3.07
CA SER A 10 15.63 10.21 -4.16
C SER A 10 15.55 10.99 -5.47
N TRP A 11 16.29 10.56 -6.48
CA TRP A 11 16.40 11.26 -7.76
C TRP A 11 15.89 10.43 -8.94
N ASN A 12 15.77 9.12 -8.75
CA ASN A 12 15.37 8.16 -9.77
C ASN A 12 14.88 6.86 -9.10
N GLU A 13 14.41 5.93 -9.91
CA GLU A 13 13.77 4.69 -9.46
C GLU A 13 14.72 3.47 -9.38
N TRP A 14 16.03 3.66 -9.56
CA TRP A 14 16.99 2.54 -9.69
C TRP A 14 18.25 2.65 -8.83
N ASP A 15 18.57 3.83 -8.29
CA ASP A 15 19.64 3.97 -7.32
C ASP A 15 19.35 3.10 -6.07
N PRO A 16 20.40 2.66 -5.33
CA PRO A 16 20.21 1.76 -4.20
C PRO A 16 19.20 2.29 -3.16
N LEU A 17 18.12 1.53 -2.96
CA LEU A 17 17.05 1.89 -2.04
C LEU A 17 17.54 1.84 -0.58
N LYS A 18 17.30 2.91 0.18
CA LYS A 18 17.73 3.05 1.59
C LYS A 18 16.58 3.06 2.58
N HIS A 19 15.50 3.76 2.24
CA HIS A 19 14.33 3.94 3.10
C HIS A 19 13.08 4.07 2.22
N VAL A 20 12.04 3.30 2.53
CA VAL A 20 10.77 3.28 1.79
C VAL A 20 9.57 3.26 2.74
N ILE A 21 8.42 3.73 2.25
CA ILE A 21 7.13 3.61 2.92
C ILE A 21 6.34 2.50 2.22
N VAL A 22 5.86 1.52 2.99
CA VAL A 22 4.99 0.45 2.46
C VAL A 22 3.59 0.60 3.05
N GLY A 23 2.58 0.58 2.19
CA GLY A 23 1.18 0.78 2.56
C GLY A 23 0.58 -0.32 3.45
N LYS A 24 -0.69 -0.14 3.82
CA LYS A 24 -1.53 -1.14 4.51
C LYS A 24 -2.85 -1.26 3.75
N ALA A 25 -3.47 -2.44 3.80
CA ALA A 25 -4.79 -2.67 3.22
C ALA A 25 -5.94 -2.29 4.17
N ASP A 26 -5.62 -1.89 5.40
CA ASP A 26 -6.59 -1.53 6.44
C ASP A 26 -7.58 -0.47 5.95
N GLY A 27 -8.88 -0.75 6.11
CA GLY A 27 -9.93 0.20 5.75
C GLY A 27 -10.10 0.44 4.24
N THR A 28 -9.52 -0.40 3.39
CA THR A 28 -9.68 -0.27 1.94
C THR A 28 -11.15 -0.41 1.52
N CYS A 29 -11.58 0.48 0.62
CA CYS A 29 -12.94 0.54 0.10
C CYS A 29 -12.93 0.51 -1.42
N ILE A 30 -13.93 -0.14 -2.01
CA ILE A 30 -14.30 0.06 -3.40
C ILE A 30 -14.99 1.43 -3.45
N PRO A 31 -14.45 2.39 -4.20
CA PRO A 31 -14.98 3.74 -4.20
C PRO A 31 -16.31 3.79 -4.96
N GLY A 32 -17.17 4.76 -4.62
CA GLY A 32 -18.50 4.92 -5.21
C GLY A 32 -18.47 5.16 -6.73
N PRO A 33 -19.63 5.05 -7.42
CA PRO A 33 -19.70 5.25 -8.85
C PRO A 33 -19.51 6.73 -9.17
N GLU A 34 -18.40 7.05 -9.84
CA GLU A 34 -18.16 8.37 -10.42
C GLU A 34 -17.50 8.23 -11.78
N PRO A 35 -17.65 9.21 -12.69
CA PRO A 35 -17.11 9.12 -14.05
C PRO A 35 -15.59 8.83 -14.12
N ALA A 36 -14.82 9.30 -13.13
CA ALA A 36 -13.37 9.07 -13.08
C ALA A 36 -12.99 7.64 -12.65
N LEU A 37 -13.89 6.94 -11.95
CA LEU A 37 -13.67 5.60 -11.39
C LEU A 37 -14.29 4.49 -12.23
N ASP A 38 -15.47 4.73 -12.80
CA ASP A 38 -16.18 3.72 -13.61
C ASP A 38 -15.36 3.27 -14.82
N ALA A 39 -14.54 4.18 -15.38
CA ALA A 39 -13.61 3.88 -16.47
C ALA A 39 -12.39 3.05 -16.05
N LYS A 40 -12.11 2.92 -14.74
CA LYS A 40 -10.91 2.24 -14.20
C LYS A 40 -11.20 0.85 -13.68
N VAL A 41 -12.47 0.50 -13.41
CA VAL A 41 -12.86 -0.84 -12.97
C VAL A 41 -13.15 -1.69 -14.22
N PRO A 42 -12.36 -2.74 -14.49
CA PRO A 42 -12.59 -3.62 -15.64
C PRO A 42 -14.02 -4.18 -15.67
N GLU A 43 -14.55 -4.41 -16.87
CA GLU A 43 -15.92 -4.93 -17.06
C GLU A 43 -16.12 -6.32 -16.42
N ASP A 44 -15.07 -7.12 -16.39
CA ASP A 44 -15.01 -8.48 -15.84
C ASP A 44 -14.55 -8.53 -14.37
N SER A 45 -14.39 -7.38 -13.72
CA SER A 45 -13.95 -7.33 -12.32
C SER A 45 -15.05 -7.76 -11.36
N ASP A 46 -14.68 -8.61 -10.38
CA ASP A 46 -15.52 -8.96 -9.24
C ASP A 46 -15.96 -7.72 -8.42
N MET A 47 -15.23 -6.62 -8.51
CA MET A 47 -15.53 -5.36 -7.82
C MET A 47 -16.55 -4.48 -8.54
N ARG A 48 -16.87 -4.77 -9.81
CA ARG A 48 -17.77 -3.93 -10.61
C ARG A 48 -19.17 -3.90 -10.00
N GLY A 49 -19.69 -2.69 -9.78
CA GLY A 49 -21.00 -2.46 -9.15
C GLY A 49 -21.02 -2.70 -7.63
N GLN A 50 -19.88 -2.99 -7.00
CA GLN A 50 -19.76 -3.04 -5.54
C GLN A 50 -19.18 -1.71 -5.01
N PHE A 51 -19.57 -1.31 -3.81
CA PHE A 51 -19.13 -0.06 -3.18
C PHE A 51 -18.96 -0.24 -1.67
N GLY A 52 -18.00 0.45 -1.07
CA GLY A 52 -17.72 0.37 0.37
C GLY A 52 -16.60 -0.62 0.72
N PRO A 53 -16.50 -1.04 2.00
CA PRO A 53 -15.35 -1.81 2.49
C PRO A 53 -15.12 -3.12 1.75
N ARG A 54 -13.84 -3.48 1.52
CA ARG A 54 -13.49 -4.83 1.05
C ARG A 54 -13.75 -5.87 2.13
N THR A 55 -13.85 -7.14 1.72
CA THR A 55 -14.05 -8.24 2.65
C THR A 55 -12.85 -8.39 3.60
N LYS A 56 -13.12 -8.82 4.84
CA LYS A 56 -12.08 -9.06 5.84
C LYS A 56 -11.00 -10.04 5.35
N ASP A 57 -11.43 -11.13 4.70
CA ASP A 57 -10.51 -12.12 4.13
C ASP A 57 -9.56 -11.52 3.08
N ALA A 58 -10.07 -10.66 2.19
CA ALA A 58 -9.24 -9.97 1.21
C ALA A 58 -8.24 -9.01 1.87
N ILE A 59 -8.67 -8.26 2.89
CA ILE A 59 -7.83 -7.35 3.67
C ILE A 59 -6.72 -8.12 4.40
N ASP A 60 -7.07 -9.21 5.10
CA ASP A 60 -6.12 -10.01 5.87
C ASP A 60 -5.05 -10.64 4.96
N LYS A 61 -5.46 -11.20 3.80
CA LYS A 61 -4.53 -11.74 2.79
C LYS A 61 -3.62 -10.68 2.20
N ALA A 62 -4.16 -9.51 1.84
CA ALA A 62 -3.36 -8.41 1.32
C ALA A 62 -2.34 -7.92 2.35
N ASN A 63 -2.75 -7.78 3.62
CA ASN A 63 -1.85 -7.39 4.69
C ASN A 63 -0.75 -8.43 4.96
N GLN A 64 -1.05 -9.73 4.88
CA GLN A 64 -0.03 -10.78 4.96
C GLN A 64 1.05 -10.58 3.89
N LEU A 65 0.65 -10.40 2.62
CA LEU A 65 1.58 -10.15 1.52
C LEU A 65 2.41 -8.86 1.71
N LEU A 66 1.77 -7.77 2.15
CA LEU A 66 2.46 -6.49 2.42
C LEU A 66 3.46 -6.58 3.59
N ASN A 67 3.14 -7.38 4.61
CA ASN A 67 4.03 -7.65 5.74
C ASN A 67 5.22 -8.49 5.31
N ASP A 68 4.99 -9.55 4.53
CA ASP A 68 6.07 -10.38 3.99
C ASP A 68 7.00 -9.59 3.07
N PHE A 69 6.43 -8.69 2.26
CA PHE A 69 7.21 -7.77 1.43
C PHE A 69 8.06 -6.80 2.27
N SER A 70 7.47 -6.22 3.32
CA SER A 70 8.21 -5.34 4.25
C SER A 70 9.36 -6.10 4.93
N ASN A 71 9.10 -7.30 5.43
CA ASN A 71 10.10 -8.18 6.04
C ASN A 71 11.24 -8.52 5.06
N LEU A 72 10.93 -8.73 3.77
CA LEU A 72 11.94 -8.98 2.73
C LEU A 72 12.86 -7.78 2.52
N LEU A 73 12.30 -6.56 2.51
CA LEU A 73 13.07 -5.32 2.35
C LEU A 73 13.96 -5.06 3.56
N GLU A 74 13.44 -5.24 4.77
CA GLU A 74 14.22 -5.09 6.01
C GLU A 74 15.38 -6.08 6.07
N LYS A 75 15.17 -7.34 5.64
CA LYS A 75 16.25 -8.35 5.51
C LYS A 75 17.32 -7.95 4.49
N LYS A 76 17.02 -7.06 3.55
CA LYS A 76 17.99 -6.48 2.61
C LYS A 76 18.68 -5.21 3.16
N GLY A 77 18.41 -4.84 4.42
CA GLY A 77 18.99 -3.65 5.07
C GLY A 77 18.28 -2.35 4.72
N ILE A 78 17.08 -2.41 4.12
CA ILE A 78 16.29 -1.25 3.74
C ILE A 78 15.38 -0.89 4.91
N LYS A 79 15.38 0.39 5.33
CA LYS A 79 14.43 0.86 6.34
C LYS A 79 13.01 0.90 5.75
N VAL A 80 12.03 0.35 6.46
CA VAL A 80 10.62 0.36 6.06
C VAL A 80 9.78 1.08 7.10
N ASP A 81 9.08 2.14 6.69
CA ASP A 81 8.02 2.75 7.52
C ASP A 81 6.65 2.25 7.04
N ARG A 82 5.72 2.03 7.99
CA ARG A 82 4.33 1.66 7.72
C ARG A 82 3.40 2.76 8.26
N PRO A 83 2.34 3.14 7.53
CA PRO A 83 1.37 4.09 8.06
C PRO A 83 0.67 3.49 9.31
N THR A 84 0.43 4.33 10.32
CA THR A 84 -0.54 4.03 11.37
C THR A 84 -1.91 4.53 10.90
N PRO A 85 -3.00 3.85 11.26
CA PRO A 85 -4.26 4.56 11.44
C PRO A 85 -4.08 5.74 12.41
#